data_AF-A0A7X3RXG9-F1
#
_entry.id   AF-A0A7X3RXG9-F1
#
_cell.length_a   1.000
_cell.length_b   1.000
_cell.length_c   1.000
_cell.angle_alpha   90.00
_cell.angle_beta   90.00
_cell.angle_gamma   90.00
#
_symmetry.space_group_name_H-M   'P 1'
#
loop_
_entity.id
_entity.type
_entity.pdbx_description
1 polymer ?
#
loop_
_entity_poly.entity_id
_entity_poly.type
_entity_poly.pdbx_seq_one_letter_code
_entity_poly.pdbx_strand_id
1 'polypeptide(L)'
;MALPVRMGDRPGHAERVRGVRGISCRAARNPGRPACREPVVEAARGLLVPRRRHGSERRGDALRRSGRLPSARFRMRSRRPFRAGLLDLWTVQNSGDTTMMSLAEQKAFFEEEGYLVVEGVLSEDELAACHEEIERLHRVSAELESAGDPASSQFQREPYAKGANRPDGLPVLRKIENTREISSFFRDLSVHPGLLRVVGGLLGPDLMLFRSTLMLKPAFHGSAHAPHQDSAYWPIEPPALVTVSIALNDATTENGCFKVIPRSHTWGLKDWGLIAQAQDAEPAHERDLQDAQQVEVPLKAGSALFFHSLMVHGSGPNRSPHPRNTALYAYFPPHVRYVPGKGGPREKTYPVACGLDGRESFTLETTGQQA
;
A
#
# COMPACT_ATOMS: atom_id res chain seq x y z
N MET A 1 -28.26 25.32 63.33
CA MET A 1 -27.31 24.83 64.36
C MET A 1 -26.04 24.42 63.61
N ALA A 2 -25.06 25.31 63.42
CA ALA A 2 -24.08 25.83 64.38
C ALA A 2 -22.97 24.81 64.73
N LEU A 3 -21.78 25.09 64.18
CA LEU A 3 -20.41 24.61 64.47
C LEU A 3 -20.05 24.80 65.99
N PRO A 4 -18.84 24.50 66.57
CA PRO A 4 -17.50 24.45 65.91
C PRO A 4 -16.28 23.70 66.57
N VAL A 5 -15.08 23.85 65.95
CA VAL A 5 -13.72 24.11 66.55
C VAL A 5 -12.92 22.90 67.14
N ARG A 6 -11.57 22.70 67.05
CA ARG A 6 -10.30 23.47 66.80
C ARG A 6 -9.20 22.43 66.36
N MET A 7 -8.27 22.63 65.42
CA MET A 7 -7.09 23.53 65.26
C MET A 7 -5.80 23.14 66.01
N GLY A 8 -4.68 23.18 65.27
CA GLY A 8 -3.27 23.26 65.69
C GLY A 8 -2.38 22.28 64.90
N ASP A 9 -1.22 22.58 64.31
CA ASP A 9 -0.47 23.81 64.01
C ASP A 9 0.59 23.44 62.95
N ARG A 10 1.01 24.40 62.10
CA ARG A 10 2.30 24.41 61.36
C ARG A 10 3.19 25.45 62.08
N PRO A 11 4.55 25.43 62.08
CA PRO A 11 5.35 25.57 60.85
C PRO A 11 6.83 25.06 60.84
N GLY A 12 7.43 25.09 59.63
CA GLY A 12 8.84 25.47 59.40
C GLY A 12 9.92 24.37 59.42
N HIS A 13 10.51 24.04 58.27
CA HIS A 13 11.78 24.63 57.80
C HIS A 13 12.28 23.94 56.52
N ALA A 14 12.80 24.76 55.61
CA ALA A 14 13.53 24.35 54.43
C ALA A 14 14.97 23.97 54.80
N GLU A 15 15.51 22.93 54.17
CA GLU A 15 16.96 22.85 53.97
C GLU A 15 17.29 22.30 52.58
N ARG A 16 18.04 23.14 51.84
CA ARG A 16 18.71 22.78 50.59
C ARG A 16 20.00 22.04 50.96
N VAL A 17 20.29 20.94 50.29
CA VAL A 17 21.67 20.48 50.14
C VAL A 17 22.01 20.38 48.65
N ARG A 18 23.12 21.04 48.31
CA ARG A 18 23.70 21.17 46.98
C ARG A 18 24.47 19.90 46.59
N GLY A 19 24.26 19.47 45.34
CA GLY A 19 25.29 19.36 44.32
C GLY A 19 26.25 18.16 44.36
N VAL A 20 26.24 17.36 43.29
CA VAL A 20 27.46 16.82 42.68
C VAL A 20 27.37 16.95 41.16
N ARG A 21 28.47 17.44 40.59
CA ARG A 21 28.77 17.73 39.18
C ARG A 21 28.80 16.41 38.38
N GLY A 22 28.30 16.35 37.15
CA GLY A 22 28.97 16.88 35.96
C GLY A 22 30.10 15.96 35.51
N ILE A 23 29.82 15.01 34.60
CA ILE A 23 30.83 14.32 33.79
C ILE A 23 30.41 14.43 32.33
N SER A 24 31.05 15.37 31.62
CA SER A 24 31.19 15.34 30.18
C SER A 24 32.43 14.51 29.85
N CYS A 25 32.34 13.55 28.93
CA CYS A 25 33.52 12.98 28.29
C CYS A 25 33.52 13.31 26.79
N ARG A 26 34.63 13.93 26.42
CA ARG A 26 34.99 14.46 25.11
C ARG A 26 35.29 13.37 24.10
N ALA A 27 35.19 13.78 22.84
CA ALA A 27 35.83 13.22 21.66
C ALA A 27 37.25 12.68 21.94
N ALA A 28 37.48 11.42 21.57
CA ALA A 28 38.81 10.87 21.36
C ALA A 28 39.10 10.87 19.86
N ARG A 29 40.14 11.63 19.48
CA ARG A 29 40.81 11.56 18.18
C ARG A 29 41.58 10.25 18.11
N ASN A 30 41.48 9.52 17.01
CA ASN A 30 42.34 8.38 16.71
C ASN A 30 43.29 8.76 15.55
N PRO A 31 44.62 8.73 15.72
CA PRO A 31 45.58 8.97 14.64
C PRO A 31 46.09 7.63 14.05
N GLY A 32 46.00 7.46 12.74
CA GLY A 32 46.54 6.27 12.06
C GLY A 32 46.10 6.16 10.60
N ARG A 33 46.88 6.79 9.70
CA ARG A 33 46.80 6.79 8.22
C ARG A 33 47.08 5.38 7.61
N PRO A 34 46.86 5.10 6.29
CA PRO A 34 47.04 6.04 5.16
C PRO A 34 45.97 6.06 4.07
N ALA A 35 46.09 7.12 3.27
CA ALA A 35 45.28 7.52 2.13
C ALA A 35 45.65 6.75 0.85
N CYS A 36 44.63 6.45 0.03
CA CYS A 36 44.73 6.15 -1.40
C CYS A 36 43.57 6.90 -2.09
N ARG A 37 43.82 8.10 -2.62
CA ARG A 37 43.98 8.39 -4.06
C ARG A 37 42.70 8.16 -4.88
N GLU A 38 41.91 9.24 -5.02
CA GLU A 38 41.01 9.42 -6.16
C GLU A 38 41.83 9.66 -7.44
N PRO A 39 41.43 9.11 -8.59
CA PRO A 39 41.98 9.52 -9.87
C PRO A 39 41.27 10.77 -10.38
N VAL A 40 42.08 11.81 -10.59
CA VAL A 40 41.79 12.96 -11.46
C VAL A 40 41.65 12.46 -12.89
N VAL A 41 40.54 12.76 -13.55
CA VAL A 41 40.44 12.70 -15.01
C VAL A 41 40.15 14.11 -15.52
N GLU A 42 41.18 14.67 -16.11
CA GLU A 42 41.18 15.90 -16.89
C GLU A 42 40.72 15.57 -18.32
N ALA A 43 39.72 16.28 -18.84
CA ALA A 43 39.39 16.24 -20.26
C ALA A 43 38.92 17.62 -20.77
N ALA A 44 39.88 18.28 -21.41
CA ALA A 44 39.82 19.00 -22.68
C ALA A 44 38.62 19.91 -23.03
N ARG A 45 39.01 21.17 -23.27
CA ARG A 45 38.28 22.22 -24.00
C ARG A 45 37.96 21.82 -25.45
N GLY A 46 36.81 22.28 -25.91
CA GLY A 46 36.63 22.86 -27.24
C GLY A 46 35.81 22.04 -28.23
N LEU A 47 34.63 22.53 -28.58
CA LEU A 47 34.27 22.89 -29.97
C LEU A 47 32.95 23.67 -30.01
N LEU A 48 32.95 24.65 -30.92
CA LEU A 48 31.97 25.71 -31.15
C LEU A 48 30.91 25.29 -32.19
N VAL A 49 29.68 25.82 -32.02
CA VAL A 49 28.76 26.39 -33.07
C VAL A 49 27.91 25.39 -33.91
N PRO A 50 26.70 25.74 -34.43
CA PRO A 50 25.95 27.02 -34.39
C PRO A 50 24.48 26.97 -33.87
N ARG A 51 24.05 28.18 -33.46
CA ARG A 51 22.66 28.65 -33.43
C ARG A 51 21.98 28.57 -34.81
N ARG A 52 20.70 28.19 -34.86
CA ARG A 52 19.77 28.58 -35.93
C ARG A 52 18.54 29.30 -35.37
N ARG A 53 18.05 30.20 -36.23
CA ARG A 53 17.15 31.34 -35.99
C ARG A 53 15.67 30.95 -35.86
N HIS A 54 14.93 31.92 -35.31
CA HIS A 54 13.49 32.07 -35.32
C HIS A 54 12.82 31.77 -36.68
N GLY A 55 11.65 31.13 -36.59
CA GLY A 55 10.58 31.17 -37.58
C GLY A 55 9.25 31.25 -36.82
N SER A 56 8.56 32.38 -36.95
CA SER A 56 7.21 32.62 -36.48
C SER A 56 6.19 32.01 -37.45
N GLU A 57 5.14 31.36 -36.95
CA GLU A 57 3.84 31.34 -37.63
C GLU A 57 2.72 30.97 -36.66
N ARG A 58 1.56 31.62 -36.85
CA ARG A 58 0.38 31.57 -35.99
C ARG A 58 -0.66 30.57 -36.51
N ARG A 59 -1.56 30.21 -35.59
CA ARG A 59 -2.97 29.75 -35.73
C ARG A 59 -3.20 28.25 -35.86
N GLY A 60 -4.19 27.77 -35.14
CA GLY A 60 -4.98 26.59 -35.50
C GLY A 60 -5.46 25.79 -34.32
N ASP A 61 -6.75 25.91 -34.02
CA ASP A 61 -7.53 25.06 -33.12
C ASP A 61 -7.37 23.55 -33.37
N ALA A 62 -7.78 22.79 -32.34
CA ALA A 62 -8.27 21.41 -32.36
C ALA A 62 -7.23 20.28 -32.17
N LEU A 63 -7.25 19.66 -30.99
CA LEU A 63 -7.96 18.39 -30.75
C LEU A 63 -7.68 17.91 -29.31
N ARG A 64 -8.73 17.84 -28.49
CA ARG A 64 -8.73 16.94 -27.32
C ARG A 64 -8.64 15.50 -27.86
N ARG A 65 -7.47 14.88 -27.76
CA ARG A 65 -7.35 13.42 -27.87
C ARG A 65 -7.19 12.86 -26.47
N SER A 66 -8.21 12.13 -26.02
CA SER A 66 -8.11 11.23 -24.88
C SER A 66 -7.00 10.22 -25.16
N GLY A 67 -5.89 10.34 -24.42
CA GLY A 67 -4.78 9.40 -24.46
C GLY A 67 -5.19 8.07 -23.83
N ARG A 68 -5.81 7.18 -24.61
CA ARG A 68 -5.77 5.76 -24.27
C ARG A 68 -4.37 5.27 -24.62
N LEU A 69 -3.62 4.89 -23.59
CA LEU A 69 -2.34 4.19 -23.75
C LEU A 69 -2.55 2.94 -24.62
N PRO A 70 -1.63 2.63 -25.55
CA PRO A 70 -1.70 1.40 -26.31
C PRO A 70 -1.57 0.21 -25.35
N SER A 71 -2.66 -0.53 -25.16
CA SER A 71 -2.65 -1.81 -24.44
C SER A 71 -2.38 -2.92 -25.44
N ALA A 72 -1.28 -3.65 -25.26
CA ALA A 72 -1.16 -4.96 -25.86
C ALA A 72 -2.31 -5.82 -25.31
N ARG A 73 -3.16 -6.36 -26.19
CA ARG A 73 -4.20 -7.31 -25.78
C ARG A 73 -3.53 -8.62 -25.34
N PHE A 74 -3.04 -8.65 -24.11
CA PHE A 74 -2.71 -9.90 -23.46
C PHE A 74 -4.04 -10.55 -23.06
N ARG A 75 -4.35 -11.69 -23.66
CA ARG A 75 -5.45 -12.54 -23.23
C ARG A 75 -4.81 -13.56 -22.32
N MET A 76 -5.11 -13.52 -21.02
CA MET A 76 -4.71 -14.58 -20.09
C MET A 76 -5.16 -15.92 -20.71
N ARG A 77 -4.18 -16.72 -21.18
CA ARG A 77 -4.47 -18.00 -21.81
C ARG A 77 -4.92 -18.96 -20.72
N SER A 78 -6.21 -19.00 -20.42
CA SER A 78 -6.77 -20.13 -19.68
C SER A 78 -6.64 -21.37 -20.57
N ARG A 79 -5.57 -22.14 -20.35
CA ARG A 79 -5.40 -23.45 -20.98
C ARG A 79 -4.90 -24.48 -19.99
N ARG A 80 -5.58 -24.57 -18.84
CA ARG A 80 -6.03 -25.84 -18.23
C ARG A 80 -7.35 -25.54 -17.50
N PRO A 81 -8.41 -26.35 -17.67
CA PRO A 81 -9.53 -26.29 -16.74
C PRO A 81 -8.97 -26.49 -15.33
N PHE A 82 -9.29 -25.56 -14.43
CA PHE A 82 -9.07 -25.75 -13.01
C PHE A 82 -9.68 -27.11 -12.65
N ARG A 83 -8.87 -28.06 -12.16
CA ARG A 83 -9.38 -29.39 -11.80
C ARG A 83 -10.42 -29.18 -10.70
N ALA A 84 -11.68 -29.32 -11.07
CA ALA A 84 -12.84 -29.10 -10.23
C ALA A 84 -13.07 -30.22 -9.19
N GLY A 85 -12.00 -30.74 -8.58
CA GLY A 85 -12.03 -31.99 -7.82
C GLY A 85 -11.65 -31.91 -6.34
N LEU A 86 -11.34 -30.73 -5.79
CA LEU A 86 -10.93 -30.55 -4.38
C LEU A 86 -11.30 -29.13 -3.87
N LEU A 87 -12.43 -28.60 -4.35
CA LEU A 87 -12.62 -27.17 -4.66
C LEU A 87 -12.89 -26.19 -3.51
N ASP A 88 -13.26 -26.66 -2.32
CA ASP A 88 -13.69 -25.76 -1.25
C ASP A 88 -12.59 -25.48 -0.22
N LEU A 89 -11.44 -26.13 -0.36
CA LEU A 89 -10.37 -26.09 0.61
C LEU A 89 -9.17 -25.31 0.06
N TRP A 90 -8.81 -24.23 0.75
CA TRP A 90 -7.53 -23.56 0.56
C TRP A 90 -6.66 -23.72 1.80
N THR A 91 -5.36 -23.66 1.56
CA THR A 91 -4.37 -23.65 2.61
C THR A 91 -4.33 -22.29 3.29
N VAL A 92 -4.67 -22.26 4.59
CA VAL A 92 -4.67 -21.06 5.44
C VAL A 92 -3.65 -21.28 6.55
N GLN A 93 -2.83 -20.25 6.82
CA GLN A 93 -1.93 -20.26 7.97
C GLN A 93 -2.62 -19.65 9.20
N ASN A 94 -2.67 -20.41 10.29
CA ASN A 94 -2.94 -19.88 11.63
C ASN A 94 -1.76 -20.24 12.53
N SER A 95 -1.13 -19.25 13.15
CA SER A 95 -0.14 -19.46 14.23
C SER A 95 0.94 -20.53 13.94
N GLY A 96 1.35 -20.67 12.67
CA GLY A 96 2.40 -21.60 12.23
C GLY A 96 1.91 -22.95 11.67
N ASP A 97 0.62 -23.27 11.78
CA ASP A 97 0.02 -24.46 11.19
C ASP A 97 -0.77 -24.15 9.91
N THR A 98 -0.52 -24.98 8.90
CA THR A 98 -1.05 -24.89 7.54
C THR A 98 -2.21 -25.89 7.43
N THR A 99 -3.45 -25.40 7.39
CA THR A 99 -4.65 -26.26 7.33
C THR A 99 -5.53 -25.95 6.12
N MET A 100 -6.21 -26.98 5.63
CA MET A 100 -7.21 -26.87 4.58
C MET A 100 -8.54 -26.43 5.20
N MET A 101 -9.04 -25.24 4.85
CA MET A 101 -10.29 -24.69 5.40
C MET A 101 -11.36 -24.55 4.32
N SER A 102 -12.60 -24.91 4.63
CA SER A 102 -13.78 -24.62 3.79
C SER A 102 -14.03 -23.11 3.67
N LEU A 103 -14.78 -22.67 2.67
CA LEU A 103 -15.17 -21.25 2.55
C LEU A 103 -15.92 -20.73 3.79
N ALA A 104 -16.73 -21.58 4.44
CA ALA A 104 -17.43 -21.21 5.66
C ALA A 104 -16.48 -21.01 6.84
N GLU A 105 -15.50 -21.90 7.01
CA GLU A 105 -14.46 -21.78 8.03
C GLU A 105 -13.55 -20.56 7.76
N GLN A 106 -13.20 -20.31 6.50
CA GLN A 106 -12.44 -19.12 6.10
C GLN A 106 -13.19 -17.83 6.45
N LYS A 107 -14.50 -17.79 6.18
CA LYS A 107 -15.35 -16.65 6.54
C LYS A 107 -15.41 -16.45 8.05
N ALA A 108 -15.65 -17.52 8.81
CA ALA A 108 -15.72 -17.45 10.26
C ALA A 108 -14.39 -16.95 10.87
N PHE A 109 -13.26 -17.47 10.39
CA PHE A 109 -11.93 -17.01 10.80
C PHE A 109 -11.71 -15.54 10.42
N PHE A 110 -12.06 -15.14 9.20
CA PHE A 110 -11.92 -13.75 8.77
C PHE A 110 -12.79 -12.80 9.60
N GLU A 111 -14.00 -13.20 9.97
CA GLU A 111 -14.89 -12.39 10.82
C GLU A 111 -14.34 -12.25 12.24
N GLU A 112 -13.73 -13.29 12.78
CA GLU A 112 -13.11 -13.26 14.11
C GLU A 112 -11.79 -12.49 14.13
N GLU A 113 -10.87 -12.83 13.24
CA GLU A 113 -9.48 -12.33 13.23
C GLU A 113 -9.31 -11.07 12.40
N GLY A 114 -10.22 -10.79 11.47
CA GLY A 114 -10.22 -9.64 10.56
C GLY A 114 -9.25 -9.74 9.39
N TYR A 115 -8.56 -10.87 9.24
CA TYR A 115 -7.69 -11.18 8.11
C TYR A 115 -7.73 -12.68 7.78
N LEU A 116 -7.24 -13.03 6.60
CA LEU A 116 -7.13 -14.40 6.11
C LEU A 116 -5.91 -14.50 5.18
N VAL A 117 -5.08 -15.52 5.36
CA VAL A 117 -3.99 -15.85 4.42
C VAL A 117 -4.43 -17.01 3.54
N VAL A 118 -4.24 -16.88 2.23
CA VAL A 118 -4.50 -17.96 1.25
C VAL A 118 -3.24 -18.17 0.42
N GLU A 119 -2.72 -19.40 0.44
CA GLU A 119 -1.52 -19.75 -0.31
C GLU A 119 -1.81 -20.15 -1.76
N GLY A 120 -0.85 -19.91 -2.65
CA GLY A 120 -0.89 -20.43 -4.03
C GLY A 120 -2.06 -19.91 -4.87
N VAL A 121 -2.47 -18.67 -4.65
CA VAL A 121 -3.53 -18.01 -5.42
C VAL A 121 -3.11 -17.82 -6.88
N LEU A 122 -1.83 -17.50 -7.10
CA LEU A 122 -1.22 -17.40 -8.43
C LEU A 122 -0.23 -18.53 -8.66
N SER A 123 -0.23 -19.03 -9.90
CA SER A 123 0.78 -19.97 -10.41
C SER A 123 2.11 -19.27 -10.72
N GLU A 124 3.17 -20.08 -10.90
CA GLU A 124 4.50 -19.58 -11.29
C GLU A 124 4.47 -18.82 -12.63
N ASP A 125 3.69 -19.30 -13.61
CA ASP A 125 3.52 -18.64 -14.91
C ASP A 125 2.84 -17.26 -14.77
N GLU A 126 1.83 -17.16 -13.89
CA GLU A 126 1.15 -15.88 -13.61
C GLU A 126 2.07 -14.91 -12.86
N LEU A 127 2.89 -15.40 -11.94
CA LEU A 127 3.91 -14.60 -11.25
C LEU A 127 4.97 -14.07 -12.22
N ALA A 128 5.47 -14.92 -13.14
CA ALA A 128 6.41 -14.49 -14.17
C ALA A 128 5.82 -13.38 -15.04
N ALA A 129 4.56 -13.54 -15.47
CA ALA A 129 3.85 -12.51 -16.24
C ALA A 129 3.65 -11.21 -15.44
N CYS A 130 3.42 -11.30 -14.12
CA CYS A 130 3.36 -10.11 -13.26
C CYS A 130 4.70 -9.36 -13.24
N HIS A 131 5.82 -10.07 -13.15
CA HIS A 131 7.15 -9.45 -13.14
C HIS A 131 7.48 -8.79 -14.48
N GLU A 132 7.19 -9.46 -15.59
CA GLU A 132 7.37 -8.88 -16.93
C GLU A 132 6.56 -7.59 -17.11
N GLU A 133 5.31 -7.58 -16.64
CA GLU A 133 4.45 -6.40 -16.72
C GLU A 133 4.95 -5.27 -15.81
N ILE A 134 5.46 -5.57 -14.61
CA ILE A 134 6.08 -4.57 -13.74
C ILE A 134 7.30 -3.92 -14.42
N GLU A 135 8.15 -4.71 -15.07
CA GLU A 135 9.30 -4.19 -15.82
C GLU A 135 8.85 -3.32 -17.02
N ARG A 136 7.74 -3.67 -17.68
CA ARG A 136 7.11 -2.79 -18.69
C ARG A 136 6.63 -1.48 -18.06
N LEU A 137 6.00 -1.53 -16.90
CA LEU A 137 5.49 -0.35 -16.21
C LEU A 137 6.60 0.61 -15.76
N HIS A 138 7.79 0.11 -15.38
CA HIS A 138 8.96 0.96 -15.14
C HIS A 138 9.36 1.76 -16.39
N ARG A 139 9.32 1.14 -17.59
CA ARG A 139 9.59 1.85 -18.86
C ARG A 139 8.52 2.88 -19.17
N VAL A 140 7.24 2.53 -19.00
CA VAL A 140 6.12 3.47 -19.17
C VAL A 140 6.28 4.69 -18.24
N SER A 141 6.67 4.47 -16.99
CA SER A 141 6.95 5.56 -16.05
C SER A 141 8.03 6.52 -16.60
N ALA A 142 9.15 5.97 -17.08
CA ALA A 142 10.24 6.78 -17.63
C ALA A 142 9.82 7.57 -18.88
N GLU A 143 9.02 6.96 -19.76
CA GLU A 143 8.48 7.62 -20.95
C GLU A 143 7.54 8.77 -20.59
N LEU A 144 6.60 8.54 -19.67
CA LEU A 144 5.64 9.57 -19.22
C LEU A 144 6.34 10.72 -18.50
N GLU A 145 7.31 10.42 -17.63
CA GLU A 145 8.15 11.43 -16.96
C GLU A 145 8.91 12.27 -17.99
N SER A 146 9.54 11.64 -18.98
CA SER A 146 10.32 12.34 -20.01
C SER A 146 9.44 13.21 -20.93
N ALA A 147 8.20 12.79 -21.18
CA ALA A 147 7.23 13.53 -21.97
C ALA A 147 6.56 14.68 -21.18
N GLY A 148 6.74 14.77 -19.86
CA GLY A 148 5.99 15.68 -19.01
C GLY A 148 4.49 15.37 -18.98
N ASP A 149 4.11 14.12 -19.23
CA ASP A 149 2.71 13.69 -19.27
C ASP A 149 2.13 13.67 -17.86
N PRO A 150 0.97 14.30 -17.59
CA PRO A 150 0.30 14.27 -16.29
C PRO A 150 0.03 12.85 -15.75
N ALA A 151 -0.08 11.84 -16.61
CA ALA A 151 -0.24 10.43 -16.21
C ALA A 151 0.98 9.88 -15.46
N SER A 152 2.15 10.53 -15.55
CA SER A 152 3.32 10.22 -14.71
C SER A 152 3.00 10.32 -13.22
N SER A 153 2.02 11.14 -12.81
CA SER A 153 1.56 11.25 -11.41
C SER A 153 1.00 9.93 -10.82
N GLN A 154 0.62 8.97 -11.66
CA GLN A 154 0.19 7.65 -11.22
C GLN A 154 1.37 6.81 -10.71
N PHE A 155 2.61 7.16 -11.06
CA PHE A 155 3.84 6.48 -10.71
C PHE A 155 4.58 7.28 -9.65
N GLN A 156 4.78 6.69 -8.48
CA GLN A 156 5.49 7.33 -7.37
C GLN A 156 6.85 6.71 -7.19
N ARG A 157 7.88 7.55 -7.17
CA ARG A 157 9.26 7.14 -6.91
C ARG A 157 9.49 6.84 -5.43
N GLU A 158 10.47 5.99 -5.14
CA GLU A 158 10.90 5.67 -3.78
C GLU A 158 11.67 6.84 -3.16
N PRO A 159 11.14 7.53 -2.14
CA PRO A 159 11.83 8.65 -1.49
C PRO A 159 13.19 8.25 -0.90
N TYR A 160 13.34 7.03 -0.37
CA TYR A 160 14.60 6.59 0.24
C TYR A 160 15.68 6.19 -0.78
N ALA A 161 15.33 6.10 -2.08
CA ALA A 161 16.29 6.00 -3.16
C ALA A 161 16.94 7.35 -3.50
N LYS A 162 16.53 8.46 -2.84
CA LYS A 162 17.11 9.80 -3.00
C LYS A 162 17.20 10.28 -4.46
N GLY A 163 16.19 9.93 -5.25
CA GLY A 163 16.13 10.27 -6.68
C GLY A 163 17.01 9.40 -7.58
N ALA A 164 17.69 8.39 -7.05
CA ALA A 164 18.45 7.45 -7.85
C ALA A 164 17.55 6.69 -8.85
N ASN A 165 18.17 6.30 -9.96
CA ASN A 165 17.63 5.32 -10.89
C ASN A 165 18.15 3.93 -10.53
N ARG A 166 17.45 2.93 -11.04
CA ARG A 166 17.92 1.55 -11.11
C ARG A 166 19.19 1.46 -11.98
N PRO A 167 19.97 0.36 -11.90
CA PRO A 167 21.14 0.16 -12.75
C PRO A 167 20.87 0.23 -14.26
N ASP A 168 19.65 -0.12 -14.68
CA ASP A 168 19.15 -0.03 -16.06
C ASP A 168 18.73 1.40 -16.48
N GLY A 169 18.88 2.39 -15.59
CA GLY A 169 18.51 3.78 -15.83
C GLY A 169 17.03 4.11 -15.58
N LEU A 170 16.20 3.13 -15.22
CA LEU A 170 14.76 3.32 -14.98
C LEU A 170 14.48 3.89 -13.58
N PRO A 171 13.35 4.59 -13.38
CA PRO A 171 12.98 5.12 -12.07
C PRO A 171 12.80 4.00 -11.04
N VAL A 172 13.29 4.23 -9.82
CA VAL A 172 13.00 3.39 -8.66
C VAL A 172 11.60 3.74 -8.16
N LEU A 173 10.63 2.87 -8.43
CA LEU A 173 9.23 3.08 -8.08
C LEU A 173 8.90 2.46 -6.72
N ARG A 174 8.00 3.11 -5.97
CA ARG A 174 7.39 2.57 -4.75
C ARG A 174 5.91 2.22 -4.91
N LYS A 175 5.22 2.90 -5.82
CA LYS A 175 3.76 2.77 -5.97
C LYS A 175 3.33 3.12 -7.38
N ILE A 176 2.38 2.35 -7.91
CA ILE A 176 1.66 2.66 -9.14
C ILE A 176 0.17 2.61 -8.81
N GLU A 177 -0.53 3.74 -8.92
CA GLU A 177 -1.97 3.85 -8.67
C GLU A 177 -2.78 3.53 -9.93
N ASN A 178 -4.06 3.17 -9.74
CA ASN A 178 -5.01 2.89 -10.82
C ASN A 178 -4.48 1.89 -11.86
N THR A 179 -3.80 0.84 -11.40
CA THR A 179 -3.05 -0.08 -12.28
C THR A 179 -3.91 -0.76 -13.33
N ARG A 180 -5.20 -1.00 -13.05
CA ARG A 180 -6.20 -1.49 -14.02
C ARG A 180 -6.35 -0.59 -15.26
N GLU A 181 -6.20 0.73 -15.11
CA GLU A 181 -6.36 1.68 -16.21
C GLU A 181 -5.09 1.75 -17.08
N ILE A 182 -3.94 1.46 -16.48
CA ILE A 182 -2.62 1.56 -17.12
C ILE A 182 -2.19 0.21 -17.72
N SER A 183 -2.64 -0.90 -17.14
CA SER A 183 -2.27 -2.26 -17.49
C SER A 183 -3.51 -3.14 -17.67
N SER A 184 -3.70 -3.65 -18.88
CA SER A 184 -4.71 -4.68 -19.13
C SER A 184 -4.43 -5.96 -18.35
N PHE A 185 -3.16 -6.29 -18.10
CA PHE A 185 -2.80 -7.45 -17.32
C PHE A 185 -3.25 -7.30 -15.85
N PHE A 186 -2.90 -6.20 -15.19
CA PHE A 186 -3.33 -5.98 -13.80
C PHE A 186 -4.85 -5.71 -13.68
N ARG A 187 -5.49 -5.29 -14.77
CA ARG A 187 -6.96 -5.26 -14.87
C ARG A 187 -7.57 -6.65 -14.88
N ASP A 188 -7.02 -7.57 -15.66
CA ASP A 188 -7.52 -8.94 -15.73
C ASP A 188 -7.22 -9.68 -14.42
N LEU A 189 -6.06 -9.42 -13.81
CA LEU A 189 -5.71 -9.95 -12.48
C LEU A 189 -6.66 -9.45 -11.38
N SER A 190 -7.18 -8.20 -11.47
CA SER A 190 -8.15 -7.68 -10.50
C SER A 190 -9.48 -8.44 -10.49
N VAL A 191 -9.73 -9.29 -11.48
CA VAL A 191 -10.93 -10.13 -11.59
C VAL A 191 -10.56 -11.61 -11.72
N HIS A 192 -9.37 -12.00 -11.25
CA HIS A 192 -8.91 -13.39 -11.29
C HIS A 192 -9.90 -14.32 -10.56
N PRO A 193 -10.34 -15.44 -11.17
CA PRO A 193 -11.36 -16.31 -10.57
C PRO A 193 -10.98 -16.87 -9.19
N GLY A 194 -9.69 -17.17 -8.97
CA GLY A 194 -9.19 -17.63 -7.68
C GLY A 194 -9.34 -16.56 -6.59
N LEU A 195 -9.15 -15.29 -6.94
CA LEU A 195 -9.35 -14.16 -6.02
C LEU A 195 -10.82 -13.95 -5.73
N LEU A 196 -11.64 -13.82 -6.78
CA LEU A 196 -13.06 -13.53 -6.64
C LEU A 196 -13.82 -14.65 -5.91
N ARG A 197 -13.36 -15.90 -6.00
CA ARG A 197 -13.88 -16.99 -5.18
C ARG A 197 -13.73 -16.71 -3.68
N VAL A 198 -12.53 -16.31 -3.24
CA VAL A 198 -12.27 -16.04 -1.82
C VAL A 198 -12.99 -14.76 -1.39
N VAL A 199 -12.83 -13.66 -2.13
CA VAL A 199 -13.49 -12.39 -1.81
C VAL A 199 -15.01 -12.55 -1.77
N GLY A 200 -15.57 -13.29 -2.73
CA GLY A 200 -17.01 -13.56 -2.78
C GLY A 200 -17.50 -14.42 -1.62
N GLY A 201 -16.68 -15.35 -1.13
CA GLY A 201 -16.95 -16.09 0.10
C GLY A 201 -16.97 -15.19 1.35
N LEU A 202 -16.18 -14.11 1.37
CA LEU A 202 -16.12 -13.18 2.50
C LEU A 202 -17.24 -12.13 2.45
N LEU A 203 -17.46 -11.50 1.30
CA LEU A 203 -18.31 -10.32 1.11
C LEU A 203 -19.66 -10.58 0.44
N GLY A 204 -19.83 -11.74 -0.22
CA GLY A 204 -20.98 -12.05 -1.05
C GLY A 204 -20.69 -12.00 -2.56
N PRO A 205 -21.66 -12.39 -3.41
CA PRO A 205 -21.43 -12.65 -4.84
C PRO A 205 -21.27 -11.40 -5.71
N ASP A 206 -21.80 -10.26 -5.25
CA ASP A 206 -21.80 -9.00 -5.98
C ASP A 206 -20.65 -8.14 -5.46
N LEU A 207 -19.69 -7.83 -6.33
CA LEU A 207 -18.46 -7.14 -5.93
C LEU A 207 -18.15 -6.00 -6.88
N MET A 208 -17.86 -4.84 -6.32
CA MET A 208 -17.21 -3.73 -7.02
C MET A 208 -15.75 -3.66 -6.59
N LEU A 209 -14.89 -3.20 -7.51
CA LEU A 209 -13.49 -2.94 -7.24
C LEU A 209 -13.32 -1.45 -6.87
N PHE A 210 -12.93 -1.20 -5.62
CA PHE A 210 -12.68 0.13 -5.08
C PHE A 210 -11.31 0.69 -5.49
N ARG A 211 -10.28 -0.16 -5.49
CA ARG A 211 -8.89 0.25 -5.72
C ARG A 211 -8.09 -0.85 -6.43
N SER A 212 -7.13 -0.43 -7.25
CA SER A 212 -6.15 -1.26 -7.95
C SER A 212 -4.80 -0.56 -7.92
N THR A 213 -3.85 -1.10 -7.16
CA THR A 213 -2.57 -0.44 -6.89
C THR A 213 -1.44 -1.48 -6.86
N LEU A 214 -0.28 -1.13 -7.40
CA LEU A 214 0.95 -1.87 -7.13
C LEU A 214 1.75 -1.15 -6.06
N MET A 215 2.19 -1.89 -5.05
CA MET A 215 3.13 -1.43 -4.04
C MET A 215 4.46 -2.16 -4.25
N LEU A 216 5.51 -1.40 -4.46
CA LEU A 216 6.84 -1.90 -4.78
C LEU A 216 7.77 -1.51 -3.64
N LYS A 217 8.41 -2.48 -2.99
CA LYS A 217 9.50 -2.23 -2.06
C LYS A 217 10.81 -2.61 -2.72
N PRO A 218 11.54 -1.67 -3.33
CA PRO A 218 12.85 -1.97 -3.93
C PRO A 218 13.82 -2.50 -2.87
N ALA A 219 14.77 -3.35 -3.32
CA ALA A 219 15.85 -3.86 -2.48
C ALA A 219 16.58 -2.71 -1.77
N PHE A 220 16.89 -2.89 -0.48
CA PHE A 220 17.56 -1.94 0.42
C PHE A 220 16.89 -0.57 0.65
N HIS A 221 15.92 -0.18 -0.19
CA HIS A 221 15.38 1.18 -0.22
C HIS A 221 13.88 1.22 0.11
N GLY A 222 13.18 0.09 0.12
CA GLY A 222 11.73 0.08 0.30
C GLY A 222 11.27 0.70 1.61
N SER A 223 10.49 1.77 1.54
CA SER A 223 9.98 2.50 2.72
C SER A 223 9.09 1.63 3.62
N ALA A 224 9.19 1.80 4.94
CA ALA A 224 8.20 1.26 5.88
C ALA A 224 6.83 1.93 5.69
N HIS A 225 5.77 1.26 6.11
CA HIS A 225 4.42 1.82 6.16
C HIS A 225 3.91 1.71 7.59
N ALA A 226 3.56 2.86 8.19
CA ALA A 226 3.11 2.91 9.56
C ALA A 226 1.77 2.18 9.75
N PRO A 227 1.46 1.71 10.97
CA PRO A 227 0.15 1.16 11.30
C PRO A 227 -0.97 2.14 10.94
N HIS A 228 -2.03 1.64 10.29
CA HIS A 228 -3.18 2.43 9.84
C HIS A 228 -4.40 1.56 9.55
N GLN A 229 -5.54 2.21 9.31
CA GLN A 229 -6.76 1.60 8.81
C GLN A 229 -7.05 2.12 7.39
N ASP A 230 -7.33 1.22 6.46
CA ASP A 230 -7.64 1.57 5.08
C ASP A 230 -8.88 2.48 4.98
N SER A 231 -9.93 2.13 5.73
CA SER A 231 -11.18 2.90 5.76
C SER A 231 -11.05 4.31 6.34
N ALA A 232 -9.95 4.64 7.04
CA ALA A 232 -9.70 6.01 7.48
C ALA A 232 -9.51 6.99 6.30
N TYR A 233 -9.11 6.47 5.14
CA TYR A 233 -8.92 7.26 3.92
C TYR A 233 -10.14 7.32 3.02
N TRP A 234 -11.15 6.48 3.26
CA TRP A 234 -12.16 6.17 2.25
C TRP A 234 -13.53 6.73 2.62
N PRO A 235 -14.14 7.55 1.73
CA PRO A 235 -15.43 8.19 1.96
C PRO A 235 -16.60 7.21 1.75
N ILE A 236 -16.70 6.16 2.54
CA ILE A 236 -17.69 5.08 2.37
C ILE A 236 -18.22 4.53 3.69
N GLU A 237 -19.49 4.12 3.70
CA GLU A 237 -20.18 3.57 4.87
C GLU A 237 -21.13 2.42 4.51
N PRO A 238 -21.17 1.31 5.28
CA PRO A 238 -20.23 0.98 6.35
C PRO A 238 -18.81 0.70 5.79
N PRO A 239 -17.76 0.68 6.64
CA PRO A 239 -16.40 0.31 6.25
C PRO A 239 -16.28 -1.21 6.03
N ALA A 240 -17.03 -1.73 5.05
CA ALA A 240 -17.20 -3.16 4.77
C ALA A 240 -16.42 -3.58 3.51
N LEU A 241 -15.12 -3.29 3.48
CA LEU A 241 -14.26 -3.62 2.35
C LEU A 241 -13.24 -4.67 2.75
N VAL A 242 -12.85 -5.45 1.76
CA VAL A 242 -11.71 -6.38 1.88
C VAL A 242 -10.63 -5.92 0.93
N THR A 243 -9.45 -5.65 1.48
CA THR A 243 -8.24 -5.47 0.71
C THR A 243 -7.53 -6.82 0.56
N VAL A 244 -7.15 -7.14 -0.66
CA VAL A 244 -6.36 -8.31 -1.05
C VAL A 244 -4.96 -7.83 -1.40
N SER A 245 -3.98 -8.36 -0.69
CA SER A 245 -2.55 -8.14 -0.88
C SER A 245 -1.89 -9.40 -1.41
N ILE A 246 -1.62 -9.42 -2.71
CA ILE A 246 -1.01 -10.56 -3.40
C ILE A 246 0.50 -10.38 -3.41
N ALA A 247 1.23 -11.32 -2.80
CA ALA A 247 2.68 -11.34 -2.80
C ALA A 247 3.20 -11.74 -4.19
N LEU A 248 3.79 -10.81 -4.93
CA LEU A 248 4.38 -11.10 -6.24
C LEU A 248 5.84 -11.58 -6.10
N ASN A 249 6.47 -11.29 -4.97
CA ASN A 249 7.72 -11.90 -4.54
C ASN A 249 7.49 -12.53 -3.16
N ASP A 250 8.40 -13.38 -2.71
CA ASP A 250 8.42 -13.80 -1.30
C ASP A 250 8.43 -12.53 -0.42
N ALA A 251 7.50 -12.45 0.51
CA ALA A 251 7.43 -11.41 1.52
C ALA A 251 7.95 -12.00 2.84
N THR A 252 9.12 -11.52 3.28
CA THR A 252 9.79 -11.94 4.51
C THR A 252 9.82 -10.80 5.52
N THR A 253 10.12 -11.09 6.78
CA THR A 253 10.38 -10.05 7.80
C THR A 253 11.45 -9.06 7.33
N GLU A 254 12.54 -9.56 6.74
CA GLU A 254 13.67 -8.75 6.29
C GLU A 254 13.32 -7.79 5.14
N ASN A 255 12.48 -8.23 4.21
CA ASN A 255 12.07 -7.42 3.06
C ASN A 255 10.76 -6.63 3.29
N GLY A 256 10.28 -6.63 4.54
CA GLY A 256 9.18 -5.79 4.98
C GLY A 256 7.82 -6.39 4.72
N CYS A 257 7.60 -7.65 5.13
CA CYS A 257 6.28 -8.30 5.14
C CYS A 257 5.21 -7.46 5.86
N PHE A 258 3.93 -7.79 5.64
CA PHE A 258 2.85 -7.06 6.28
C PHE A 258 2.88 -7.36 7.78
N LYS A 259 2.46 -6.38 8.57
CA LYS A 259 2.18 -6.54 9.99
C LYS A 259 0.71 -6.24 10.19
N VAL A 260 0.02 -7.07 10.97
CA VAL A 260 -1.39 -6.89 11.31
C VAL A 260 -1.56 -6.92 12.82
N ILE A 261 -2.63 -6.34 13.32
CA ILE A 261 -3.07 -6.54 14.71
C ILE A 261 -4.36 -7.35 14.65
N PRO A 262 -4.31 -8.67 14.92
CA PRO A 262 -5.49 -9.52 14.86
C PRO A 262 -6.65 -8.95 15.69
N ARG A 263 -7.88 -9.13 15.20
CA ARG A 263 -9.13 -8.63 15.78
C ARG A 263 -9.29 -7.10 15.85
N SER A 264 -8.31 -6.31 15.39
CA SER A 264 -8.38 -4.84 15.46
C SER A 264 -9.45 -4.20 14.58
N HIS A 265 -10.01 -4.93 13.61
CA HIS A 265 -11.18 -4.48 12.84
C HIS A 265 -12.42 -4.27 13.71
N THR A 266 -12.50 -4.92 14.88
CA THR A 266 -13.58 -4.75 15.86
C THR A 266 -13.49 -3.46 16.68
N TRP A 267 -12.35 -2.76 16.62
CA TRP A 267 -12.13 -1.54 17.39
C TRP A 267 -12.91 -0.33 16.86
N GLY A 268 -13.57 -0.49 15.71
CA GLY A 268 -14.20 0.60 14.97
C GLY A 268 -13.19 1.44 14.20
N LEU A 269 -13.68 2.48 13.54
CA LEU A 269 -12.83 3.46 12.88
C LEU A 269 -12.18 4.35 13.93
N LYS A 270 -10.87 4.56 13.80
CA LYS A 270 -10.06 5.33 14.72
C LYS A 270 -9.60 6.64 14.09
N ASP A 271 -9.54 7.72 14.88
CA ASP A 271 -9.11 9.05 14.43
C ASP A 271 -7.67 9.04 13.90
N TRP A 272 -6.81 8.23 14.52
CA TRP A 272 -5.43 7.94 14.12
C TRP A 272 -5.30 6.93 13.00
N GLY A 273 -6.40 6.35 12.52
CA GLY A 273 -6.39 5.37 11.44
C GLY A 273 -5.76 5.93 10.16
N LEU A 274 -5.61 7.24 10.05
CA LEU A 274 -4.76 7.91 9.08
C LEU A 274 -3.28 7.83 9.50
N ILE A 275 -2.43 7.28 8.63
CA ILE A 275 -0.98 7.51 8.70
C ILE A 275 -0.76 9.01 8.77
N ALA A 276 -0.17 9.44 9.87
CA ALA A 276 0.36 10.78 10.07
C ALA A 276 1.10 11.25 8.80
N GLN A 277 0.55 12.24 8.11
CA GLN A 277 1.13 12.77 6.87
C GLN A 277 2.32 13.72 7.12
N ALA A 278 2.57 14.10 8.38
CA ALA A 278 3.64 15.02 8.73
C ALA A 278 4.87 14.26 9.26
N GLN A 279 6.05 14.64 8.79
CA GLN A 279 7.35 14.15 9.28
C GLN A 279 7.59 14.42 10.78
N ASP A 280 6.78 15.30 11.38
CA ASP A 280 6.84 15.74 12.78
C ASP A 280 5.55 15.46 13.56
N ALA A 281 4.64 14.63 13.04
CA ALA A 281 3.52 14.18 13.84
C ALA A 281 4.04 13.22 14.91
N GLU A 282 3.72 13.52 16.17
CA GLU A 282 3.91 12.58 17.27
C GLU A 282 3.36 11.21 16.85
N PRO A 283 4.11 10.11 17.03
CA PRO A 283 3.58 8.77 16.84
C PRO A 283 2.28 8.70 17.62
N ALA A 284 1.20 8.24 16.98
CA ALA A 284 -0.09 8.16 17.63
C ALA A 284 0.09 7.44 18.97
N HIS A 285 0.06 8.22 20.06
CA HIS A 285 0.33 7.75 21.41
C HIS A 285 -0.95 7.11 21.90
N GLU A 286 -1.28 5.96 21.32
CA GLU A 286 -2.54 5.31 21.61
C GLU A 286 -2.26 3.97 22.25
N ARG A 287 -2.74 3.91 23.48
CA ARG A 287 -2.84 2.73 24.31
C ARG A 287 -3.22 1.48 23.51
N ASP A 288 -4.15 1.61 22.56
CA ASP A 288 -4.58 0.53 21.66
C ASP A 288 -3.41 -0.09 20.87
N LEU A 289 -2.47 0.71 20.33
CA LEU A 289 -1.30 0.22 19.61
C LEU A 289 -0.17 -0.25 20.54
N GLN A 290 -0.05 0.36 21.72
CA GLN A 290 0.99 0.03 22.70
C GLN A 290 0.74 -1.31 23.38
N ASP A 291 -0.53 -1.60 23.68
CA ASP A 291 -0.95 -2.82 24.37
C ASP A 291 -1.20 -3.98 23.38
N ALA A 292 -1.29 -3.68 22.08
CA ALA A 292 -1.60 -4.69 21.07
C ALA A 292 -0.38 -5.39 20.48
N GLN A 293 -0.49 -6.70 20.35
CA GLN A 293 0.51 -7.52 19.68
C GLN A 293 0.37 -7.42 18.16
N GLN A 294 1.39 -6.84 17.52
CA GLN A 294 1.54 -6.90 16.07
C GLN A 294 2.09 -8.26 15.64
N VAL A 295 1.44 -8.88 14.67
CA VAL A 295 1.84 -10.15 14.06
C VAL A 295 2.41 -9.88 12.67
N GLU A 296 3.60 -10.41 12.40
CA GLU A 296 4.19 -10.39 11.06
C GLU A 296 3.57 -11.49 10.20
N VAL A 297 3.25 -11.15 8.94
CA VAL A 297 2.59 -12.04 7.98
C VAL A 297 3.54 -12.26 6.79
N PRO A 298 4.55 -13.13 6.94
CA PRO A 298 5.37 -13.54 5.81
C PRO A 298 4.52 -14.35 4.82
N LEU A 299 4.79 -14.17 3.53
CA LEU A 299 4.06 -14.84 2.44
C LEU A 299 5.03 -15.37 1.40
N LYS A 300 4.73 -16.54 0.85
CA LYS A 300 5.38 -17.00 -0.38
C LYS A 300 4.83 -16.25 -1.59
N ALA A 301 5.64 -16.10 -2.62
CA ALA A 301 5.19 -15.57 -3.89
C ALA A 301 3.97 -16.37 -4.39
N GLY A 302 2.94 -15.67 -4.85
CA GLY A 302 1.67 -16.25 -5.29
C GLY A 302 0.63 -16.41 -4.18
N SER A 303 1.00 -16.28 -2.91
CA SER A 303 0.05 -16.22 -1.79
C SER A 303 -0.56 -14.82 -1.63
N ALA A 304 -1.71 -14.74 -0.97
CA ALA A 304 -2.40 -13.49 -0.70
C ALA A 304 -2.85 -13.36 0.75
N LEU A 305 -2.75 -12.14 1.27
CA LEU A 305 -3.35 -11.71 2.54
C LEU A 305 -4.61 -10.90 2.24
N PHE A 306 -5.75 -11.35 2.76
CA PHE A 306 -7.03 -10.67 2.75
C PHE A 306 -7.23 -10.01 4.10
N PHE A 307 -7.63 -8.75 4.16
CA PHE A 307 -7.89 -8.08 5.44
C PHE A 307 -9.05 -7.10 5.33
N HIS A 308 -9.78 -6.98 6.43
CA HIS A 308 -10.89 -6.04 6.58
C HIS A 308 -10.36 -4.60 6.54
N SER A 309 -11.10 -3.66 5.98
CA SER A 309 -10.61 -2.27 5.84
C SER A 309 -10.43 -1.50 7.15
N LEU A 310 -10.96 -2.03 8.25
CA LEU A 310 -10.67 -1.55 9.62
C LEU A 310 -9.53 -2.31 10.31
N MET A 311 -8.97 -3.35 9.68
CA MET A 311 -7.81 -4.06 10.23
C MET A 311 -6.63 -3.10 10.31
N VAL A 312 -6.08 -2.93 11.51
CA VAL A 312 -4.87 -2.15 11.71
C VAL A 312 -3.71 -2.94 11.13
N HIS A 313 -3.05 -2.35 10.15
CA HIS A 313 -1.96 -3.01 9.44
C HIS A 313 -0.88 -2.02 9.00
N GLY A 314 0.30 -2.55 8.71
CA GLY A 314 1.47 -1.80 8.27
C GLY A 314 2.48 -2.72 7.60
N SER A 315 3.69 -2.22 7.35
CA SER A 315 4.79 -3.06 6.85
C SER A 315 6.16 -2.51 7.23
N GLY A 316 7.11 -3.41 7.47
CA GLY A 316 8.50 -3.02 7.73
C GLY A 316 9.19 -2.42 6.51
N PRO A 317 10.36 -1.76 6.66
CA PRO A 317 11.18 -1.38 5.51
C PRO A 317 11.77 -2.62 4.82
N ASN A 318 12.12 -2.50 3.54
CA ASN A 318 12.89 -3.55 2.85
C ASN A 318 14.39 -3.32 3.05
N ARG A 319 15.02 -4.17 3.87
CA ARG A 319 16.45 -4.13 4.15
C ARG A 319 17.24 -5.19 3.39
N SER A 320 16.55 -6.05 2.66
CA SER A 320 17.12 -7.19 1.96
C SER A 320 17.63 -6.82 0.56
N PRO A 321 18.46 -7.67 -0.07
CA PRO A 321 18.84 -7.55 -1.48
C PRO A 321 17.71 -7.91 -2.46
N HIS A 322 16.53 -8.34 -1.98
CA HIS A 322 15.45 -8.80 -2.83
C HIS A 322 14.29 -7.80 -2.84
N PRO A 323 13.71 -7.46 -4.00
CA PRO A 323 12.52 -6.61 -4.06
C PRO A 323 11.31 -7.35 -3.47
N ARG A 324 10.32 -6.56 -3.01
CA ARG A 324 9.04 -7.08 -2.53
C ARG A 324 7.89 -6.32 -3.18
N ASN A 325 7.40 -6.89 -4.27
CA ASN A 325 6.30 -6.34 -5.04
C ASN A 325 4.97 -6.96 -4.59
N THR A 326 3.93 -6.12 -4.55
CA THR A 326 2.60 -6.52 -4.10
C THR A 326 1.54 -5.89 -5.00
N ALA A 327 0.61 -6.70 -5.49
CA ALA A 327 -0.62 -6.20 -6.09
C ALA A 327 -1.70 -6.06 -5.00
N LEU A 328 -2.27 -4.87 -4.89
CA LEU A 328 -3.35 -4.55 -3.95
C LEU A 328 -4.65 -4.27 -4.69
N TYR A 329 -5.70 -4.97 -4.29
CA TYR A 329 -7.06 -4.75 -4.76
C TYR A 329 -8.00 -4.61 -3.57
N ALA A 330 -8.85 -3.59 -3.57
CA ALA A 330 -9.89 -3.44 -2.54
C ALA A 330 -11.26 -3.67 -3.15
N TYR A 331 -12.07 -4.53 -2.54
CA TYR A 331 -13.41 -4.89 -3.01
C TYR A 331 -14.47 -4.53 -1.99
N PHE A 332 -15.70 -4.30 -2.46
CA PHE A 332 -16.82 -3.98 -1.60
C PHE A 332 -18.16 -4.49 -2.16
N PRO A 333 -19.13 -4.82 -1.29
CA PRO A 333 -20.47 -5.28 -1.67
C PRO A 333 -21.45 -4.12 -1.93
N PRO A 334 -22.62 -4.36 -2.56
CA PRO A 334 -23.55 -3.30 -3.00
C PRO A 334 -24.20 -2.48 -1.88
N HIS A 335 -24.18 -2.98 -0.65
CA HIS A 335 -24.76 -2.27 0.50
C HIS A 335 -23.88 -1.12 1.03
N VAL A 336 -22.63 -0.99 0.54
CA VAL A 336 -21.76 0.14 0.87
C VAL A 336 -22.20 1.39 0.12
N ARG A 337 -22.30 2.50 0.86
CA ARG A 337 -22.71 3.82 0.39
C ARG A 337 -21.50 4.74 0.26
N TYR A 338 -21.61 5.74 -0.61
CA TYR A 338 -20.61 6.79 -0.79
C TYR A 338 -20.94 8.01 0.07
N VAL A 339 -19.97 8.43 0.90
CA VAL A 339 -20.10 9.54 1.88
C VAL A 339 -18.97 10.54 1.65
N PRO A 340 -19.05 11.37 0.60
CA PRO A 340 -18.01 12.32 0.25
C PRO A 340 -17.84 13.40 1.31
N GLY A 341 -16.61 13.86 1.49
CA GLY A 341 -16.33 15.09 2.22
C GLY A 341 -16.92 16.32 1.53
N LYS A 342 -16.94 17.46 2.25
CA LYS A 342 -17.46 18.73 1.75
C LYS A 342 -16.85 19.10 0.40
N GLY A 343 -17.68 19.28 -0.62
CA GLY A 343 -17.26 19.62 -1.99
C GLY A 343 -16.83 18.44 -2.87
N GLY A 344 -16.93 17.20 -2.36
CA GLY A 344 -16.75 15.99 -3.17
C GLY A 344 -17.86 15.79 -4.20
N PRO A 345 -17.65 14.93 -5.21
CA PRO A 345 -18.66 14.62 -6.20
C PRO A 345 -19.89 13.96 -5.55
N ARG A 346 -21.06 14.13 -6.16
CA ARG A 346 -22.32 13.53 -5.68
C ARG A 346 -22.50 12.07 -6.04
N GLU A 347 -21.71 11.59 -6.98
CA GLU A 347 -21.74 10.22 -7.44
C GLU A 347 -20.32 9.74 -7.70
N LYS A 348 -20.12 8.43 -7.57
CA LYS A 348 -18.85 7.80 -7.92
C LYS A 348 -19.10 6.44 -8.52
N THR A 349 -18.60 6.25 -9.73
CA THR A 349 -18.69 4.99 -10.48
C THR A 349 -17.49 4.10 -10.20
N TYR A 350 -17.76 2.83 -9.92
CA TYR A 350 -16.77 1.80 -9.69
C TYR A 350 -16.95 0.68 -10.73
N PRO A 351 -15.86 0.05 -11.20
CA PRO A 351 -15.96 -1.15 -12.02
C PRO A 351 -16.54 -2.31 -11.20
N VAL A 352 -17.42 -3.08 -11.83
CA VAL A 352 -17.92 -4.34 -11.27
C VAL A 352 -16.88 -5.42 -11.49
N ALA A 353 -16.51 -6.11 -10.41
CA ALA A 353 -15.57 -7.23 -10.45
C ALA A 353 -16.29 -8.55 -10.77
N CYS A 354 -17.47 -8.78 -10.17
CA CYS A 354 -18.39 -9.86 -10.50
C CYS A 354 -19.81 -9.59 -9.99
N GLY A 355 -20.76 -10.41 -10.46
CA GLY A 355 -22.16 -10.30 -10.07
C GLY A 355 -22.90 -9.16 -10.77
N LEU A 356 -23.89 -8.59 -10.09
CA LEU A 356 -24.70 -7.44 -10.54
C LEU A 356 -25.24 -7.60 -11.96
N ASP A 357 -25.77 -8.78 -12.27
CA ASP A 357 -26.34 -9.12 -13.58
C ASP A 357 -25.38 -8.88 -14.76
N GLY A 358 -24.07 -8.99 -14.53
CA GLY A 358 -23.05 -8.82 -15.56
C GLY A 358 -22.81 -7.36 -15.97
N ARG A 359 -23.23 -6.38 -15.16
CA ARG A 359 -22.88 -4.97 -15.37
C ARG A 359 -21.36 -4.77 -15.39
N GLU A 360 -20.89 -3.81 -16.18
CA GLU A 360 -19.46 -3.44 -16.19
C GLU A 360 -19.10 -2.44 -15.08
N SER A 361 -20.07 -1.66 -14.62
CA SER A 361 -19.87 -0.63 -13.61
C SER A 361 -21.11 -0.43 -12.73
N PHE A 362 -20.88 0.12 -11.54
CA PHE A 362 -21.90 0.44 -10.55
C PHE A 362 -21.63 1.84 -9.99
N THR A 363 -22.65 2.69 -9.98
CA THR A 363 -22.55 4.06 -9.47
C THR A 363 -23.14 4.14 -8.08
N LEU A 364 -22.32 4.57 -7.12
CA LEU A 364 -22.79 4.97 -5.79
C LEU A 364 -23.17 6.44 -5.84
N GLU A 365 -24.41 6.74 -5.46
CA GLU A 365 -24.88 8.10 -5.24
C GLU A 365 -24.73 8.48 -3.77
N THR A 366 -24.52 9.76 -3.49
CA THR A 366 -24.61 10.28 -2.13
C THR A 366 -25.99 10.00 -1.59
N THR A 367 -26.09 9.33 -0.43
CA THR A 367 -27.32 9.39 0.34
C THR A 367 -27.53 10.85 0.74
N GLY A 368 -28.58 11.48 0.19
CA GLY A 368 -28.89 12.86 0.49
C GLY A 368 -28.98 13.05 2.00
N GLN A 369 -28.10 13.89 2.56
CA GLN A 369 -28.50 14.65 3.74
C GLN A 369 -29.61 15.56 3.25
N GLN A 370 -30.86 15.16 3.51
CA GLN A 370 -31.89 16.17 3.75
C GLN A 370 -31.33 17.02 4.90
N ALA A 371 -30.96 18.25 4.56
CA ALA A 371 -30.55 19.27 5.51
C ALA A 371 -31.72 19.64 6.44
#